data_AF-A0A3Q2Q5T2-F1
#
_entry.id   AF-A0A3Q2Q5T2-F1
#
_cell.length_a   1.000
_cell.length_b   1.000
_cell.length_c   1.000
_cell.angle_alpha   90.00
_cell.angle_beta   90.00
_cell.angle_gamma   90.00
#
_symmetry.space_group_name_H-M   'P 1'
#
loop_
_entity.id
_entity.type
_entity.pdbx_description
1 polymer ?
#
loop_
_entity_poly.entity_id
_entity_poly.type
_entity_poly.pdbx_seq_one_letter_code
_entity_poly.pdbx_strand_id
1 'polypeptide(L)'
;MEFLLGNPYSTPVGQCIERATDGGLQSEDWTLNMEICDIINETDEGPKDAMRALKKRLTGNKNYREVMLALTVSRAGGGSAEVAWSLGRKQSEMP
;
A
#
# COMPACT_ATOMS: atom_id res chain seq x y z
N MET A 1 -20.01 2.76 4.34
CA MET A 1 -20.53 1.98 3.19
C MET A 1 -19.33 1.64 2.28
N GLU A 2 -18.56 0.60 2.60
CA GLU A 2 -17.33 0.20 1.85
C GLU A 2 -17.62 -0.66 0.60
N PHE A 3 -18.87 -1.13 0.44
CA PHE A 3 -19.28 -2.09 -0.59
C PHE A 3 -19.36 -1.51 -2.02
N LEU A 4 -19.45 -0.18 -2.16
CA LEU A 4 -19.56 0.49 -3.47
C LEU A 4 -18.20 0.82 -4.11
N LEU A 5 -17.08 0.65 -3.38
CA LEU A 5 -15.78 1.18 -3.76
C LEU A 5 -14.91 0.20 -4.59
N GLY A 6 -15.50 -0.86 -5.17
CA GLY A 6 -14.80 -1.81 -6.03
C GLY A 6 -13.71 -2.64 -5.32
N ASN A 7 -13.10 -3.58 -6.05
CA ASN A 7 -11.99 -4.38 -5.55
C ASN A 7 -10.74 -3.47 -5.37
N PRO A 8 -10.12 -3.39 -4.17
CA PRO A 8 -8.92 -2.60 -3.95
C PRO A 8 -7.73 -2.96 -4.85
N TYR A 9 -7.68 -4.17 -5.41
CA TYR A 9 -6.64 -4.59 -6.36
C TYR A 9 -6.99 -4.28 -7.83
N SER A 10 -8.09 -3.59 -8.11
CA SER A 10 -8.42 -3.14 -9.47
C SER A 10 -7.85 -1.77 -9.83
N THR A 11 -7.24 -1.06 -8.88
CA THR A 11 -6.59 0.23 -9.11
C THR A 11 -5.14 0.01 -9.55
N PRO A 12 -4.49 0.96 -10.25
CA PRO A 12 -3.10 0.80 -10.69
C PRO A 12 -2.15 0.47 -9.54
N VAL A 13 -2.21 1.24 -8.44
CA VAL A 13 -1.40 0.99 -7.24
C VAL A 13 -1.79 -0.33 -6.54
N GLY A 14 -3.08 -0.70 -6.57
CA GLY A 14 -3.59 -1.92 -5.98
C GLY A 14 -3.05 -3.18 -6.67
N GLN A 15 -2.94 -3.15 -7.99
CA GLN A 15 -2.33 -4.24 -8.77
C GLN A 15 -0.84 -4.39 -8.45
N CYS A 16 -0.11 -3.29 -8.33
CA CYS A 16 1.30 -3.31 -7.96
C CYS A 16 1.49 -3.85 -6.54
N ILE A 17 0.65 -3.44 -5.58
CA ILE A 17 0.65 -3.97 -4.21
C ILE A 17 0.33 -5.46 -4.20
N GLU A 18 -0.66 -5.92 -4.97
CA GLU A 18 -1.01 -7.34 -5.03
C GLU A 18 0.18 -8.19 -5.44
N ARG A 19 0.93 -7.75 -6.47
CA ARG A 19 2.14 -8.41 -6.99
C ARG A 19 3.33 -8.32 -6.03
N ALA A 20 3.62 -7.13 -5.50
CA ALA A 20 4.75 -6.88 -4.59
C ALA A 20 4.60 -7.63 -3.24
N THR A 21 3.38 -8.05 -2.92
CA THR A 21 3.05 -8.78 -1.69
C THR A 21 2.64 -10.22 -1.93
N ASP A 22 2.95 -10.78 -3.10
CA ASP A 22 2.65 -12.17 -3.42
C ASP A 22 3.46 -13.14 -2.54
N GLY A 23 2.78 -14.15 -2.00
CA GLY A 23 3.40 -15.13 -1.09
C GLY A 23 4.43 -16.04 -1.75
N GLY A 24 4.46 -16.10 -3.10
CA GLY A 24 5.42 -16.86 -3.89
C GLY A 24 6.75 -16.13 -4.15
N LEU A 25 6.84 -14.83 -3.84
CA LEU A 25 8.09 -14.07 -4.01
C LEU A 25 9.20 -14.64 -3.13
N GLN A 26 10.40 -14.82 -3.66
CA GLN A 26 11.58 -15.29 -2.91
C GLN A 26 12.19 -14.21 -2.00
N SER A 27 11.99 -12.95 -2.35
CA SER A 27 12.45 -11.76 -1.62
C SER A 27 11.61 -10.56 -2.05
N GLU A 28 11.81 -9.42 -1.40
CA GLU A 28 11.20 -8.15 -1.78
C GLU A 28 11.53 -7.77 -3.22
N ASP A 29 10.50 -7.38 -3.97
CA ASP A 29 10.67 -6.77 -5.29
C ASP A 29 10.81 -5.25 -5.12
N TRP A 30 12.06 -4.79 -4.98
CA TRP A 30 12.35 -3.37 -4.80
C TRP A 30 11.96 -2.53 -6.02
N THR A 31 11.91 -3.11 -7.21
CA THR A 31 11.46 -2.41 -8.41
C THR A 31 9.97 -2.10 -8.31
N LEU A 32 9.14 -3.08 -7.96
CA LEU A 32 7.71 -2.86 -7.73
C LEU A 32 7.46 -1.94 -6.52
N ASN A 33 8.26 -2.05 -5.46
CA ASN A 33 8.12 -1.16 -4.30
C ASN A 33 8.36 0.31 -4.65
N MET A 34 9.35 0.61 -5.50
CA MET A 34 9.61 1.97 -5.98
C MET A 34 8.49 2.46 -6.89
N GLU A 35 8.01 1.61 -7.81
CA GLU A 35 6.88 1.94 -8.68
C GLU A 35 5.61 2.26 -7.88
N ILE A 36 5.34 1.53 -6.80
CA ILE A 36 4.23 1.84 -5.87
C ILE A 36 4.41 3.24 -5.27
N CYS A 37 5.63 3.60 -4.85
CA CYS A 37 5.91 4.93 -4.29
C CYS A 37 5.71 6.02 -5.33
N ASP A 38 6.15 5.80 -6.57
CA ASP A 38 5.97 6.75 -7.67
C ASP A 38 4.47 6.97 -7.95
N ILE A 39 3.66 5.91 -8.08
CA ILE A 39 2.22 6.03 -8.30
C ILE A 39 1.53 6.77 -7.14
N ILE A 40 1.92 6.49 -5.89
CA ILE A 40 1.38 7.18 -4.71
C ILE A 40 1.73 8.67 -4.72
N ASN A 41 2.93 9.04 -5.16
CA ASN A 41 3.39 10.42 -5.20
C ASN A 41 2.83 11.21 -6.40
N GLU A 42 2.54 10.53 -7.51
CA GLU A 42 2.08 11.16 -8.75
C GLU A 42 0.55 11.30 -8.83
N THR A 43 -0.21 10.59 -8.00
CA THR A 43 -1.68 10.56 -8.08
C THR A 43 -2.35 10.96 -6.77
N ASP A 44 -3.35 11.85 -6.83
CA ASP A 44 -4.11 12.29 -5.65
C ASP A 44 -4.84 11.14 -4.93
N GLU A 45 -5.39 10.17 -5.69
CA GLU A 45 -6.06 9.00 -5.11
C GLU A 45 -5.09 7.87 -4.72
N GLY A 46 -3.82 7.94 -5.15
CA GLY A 46 -2.79 6.93 -4.91
C GLY A 46 -2.64 6.53 -3.44
N PRO A 47 -2.48 7.47 -2.49
CA PRO A 47 -2.39 7.16 -1.07
C PRO A 47 -3.61 6.40 -0.52
N LYS A 48 -4.81 6.78 -0.95
CA LYS A 48 -6.08 6.20 -0.49
C LYS A 48 -6.28 4.80 -1.05
N ASP A 49 -6.01 4.60 -2.33
CA ASP A 49 -6.11 3.29 -2.97
C ASP A 49 -5.05 2.32 -2.47
N ALA A 50 -3.81 2.79 -2.25
CA ALA A 50 -2.74 2.01 -1.65
C ALA A 50 -3.12 1.53 -0.25
N MET A 51 -3.65 2.41 0.60
CA MET A 51 -4.09 2.06 1.94
C MET A 51 -5.20 0.99 1.91
N ARG A 52 -6.14 1.07 0.96
CA ARG A 52 -7.21 0.07 0.82
C ARG A 52 -6.68 -1.30 0.37
N ALA A 53 -5.74 -1.32 -0.57
CA ALA A 53 -5.10 -2.56 -1.03
C ALA A 53 -4.27 -3.20 0.09
N LEU A 54 -3.45 -2.42 0.82
CA LEU A 54 -2.67 -2.90 1.96
C LEU A 54 -3.57 -3.40 3.10
N LYS A 55 -4.63 -2.66 3.44
CA LYS A 55 -5.62 -3.09 4.46
C LYS A 55 -6.24 -4.42 4.08
N LYS A 56 -6.62 -4.60 2.80
CA LYS A 56 -7.14 -5.88 2.28
C LYS A 56 -6.10 -7.00 2.41
N ARG A 57 -4.83 -6.73 2.11
CA ARG A 57 -3.74 -7.72 2.23
C ARG A 57 -3.47 -8.15 3.67
N LEU A 58 -3.60 -7.23 4.62
CA LEU A 58 -3.29 -7.48 6.04
C LEU A 58 -4.47 -8.09 6.82
N THR A 59 -5.70 -7.72 6.48
CA THR A 59 -6.88 -8.12 7.26
C THR A 59 -7.18 -9.61 7.11
N GLY A 60 -7.03 -10.37 8.19
CA GLY A 60 -7.36 -11.80 8.24
C GLY A 60 -6.40 -12.72 7.49
N ASN A 61 -5.27 -12.18 7.00
CA ASN A 61 -4.29 -12.96 6.25
C ASN A 61 -3.38 -13.74 7.21
N LYS A 62 -3.33 -15.06 7.03
CA LYS A 62 -2.49 -15.98 7.82
C LYS A 62 -1.15 -16.29 7.15
N ASN A 63 -0.92 -15.81 5.93
CA ASN A 63 0.35 -15.94 5.25
C ASN A 63 1.32 -14.88 5.77
N TYR A 64 2.20 -15.27 6.71
CA TYR A 64 3.18 -14.37 7.31
C TYR A 64 4.09 -13.70 6.27
N ARG A 65 4.36 -14.38 5.15
CA ARG A 65 5.22 -13.85 4.09
C ARG A 65 4.56 -12.68 3.38
N GLU A 66 3.29 -12.84 2.99
CA GLU A 66 2.49 -11.77 2.42
C GLU A 66 2.35 -10.57 3.36
N VAL A 67 2.14 -10.83 4.66
CA VAL A 67 2.06 -9.78 5.69
C VAL A 67 3.39 -9.04 5.82
N MET A 68 4.52 -9.75 5.88
CA MET A 68 5.85 -9.13 5.97
C MET A 68 6.18 -8.30 4.73
N LEU A 69 5.85 -8.80 3.53
CA LEU A 69 6.03 -8.06 2.29
C LEU A 69 5.14 -6.80 2.26
N ALA A 70 3.88 -6.89 2.69
CA ALA A 70 2.98 -5.74 2.79
C ALA A 70 3.46 -4.68 3.78
N LEU A 71 3.99 -5.09 4.94
CA LEU A 71 4.63 -4.19 5.89
C LEU A 71 5.89 -3.56 5.30
N THR A 72 6.62 -4.30 4.46
CA THR A 72 7.82 -3.79 3.78
C THR A 72 7.45 -2.77 2.71
N VAL A 73 6.39 -2.98 1.92
CA VAL A 73 5.86 -1.95 0.99
C VAL A 73 5.46 -0.69 1.74
N SER A 74 4.74 -0.82 2.85
CA SER A 74 4.36 0.30 3.72
C SER A 74 5.59 1.05 4.27
N ARG A 75 6.67 0.32 4.56
CA ARG A 75 7.96 0.88 5.01
C ARG A 75 8.84 1.39 3.87
N ALA A 76 8.77 0.83 2.67
CA ALA A 76 9.65 1.13 1.53
C ALA A 76 9.39 2.53 0.95
N GLY A 77 8.19 3.08 1.17
CA GLY A 77 7.96 4.53 1.08
C GLY A 77 8.87 5.36 2.01
N GLY A 78 9.60 4.71 2.90
CA GLY A 78 10.62 5.24 3.81
C GLY A 78 11.99 5.45 3.17
N GLY A 79 12.05 6.08 1.99
CA GLY A 79 12.96 7.20 1.76
C GLY A 79 12.35 8.55 2.18
N SER A 80 11.06 8.56 2.53
CA SER A 80 10.25 9.72 2.88
C SER A 80 9.33 9.38 4.05
N ALA A 81 9.91 9.18 5.24
CA ALA A 81 9.13 9.06 6.49
C ALA A 81 8.31 10.34 6.79
N GLU A 82 8.51 11.44 6.04
CA GLU A 82 7.73 12.67 6.17
C GLU A 82 6.36 12.60 5.50
N VAL A 83 6.16 11.93 4.36
CA VAL A 83 4.87 12.03 3.62
C VAL A 83 3.76 11.18 4.22
N ALA A 84 4.05 9.94 4.63
CA ALA A 84 3.07 9.06 5.28
C ALA A 84 2.73 9.52 6.71
N TRP A 85 3.72 10.06 7.44
CA TRP A 85 3.47 10.71 8.74
C TRP A 85 2.71 12.04 8.58
N SER A 86 2.97 12.82 7.53
CA SER A 86 2.25 14.08 7.25
C SER A 86 0.80 13.86 6.87
N LEU A 87 0.48 12.80 6.11
CA LEU A 87 -0.91 12.46 5.78
C LEU A 87 -1.67 11.93 7.00
N GLY A 88 -1.02 11.14 7.86
CA GLY A 88 -1.59 10.71 9.15
C GLY A 88 -1.84 11.87 10.13
N ARG A 89 -0.91 12.84 10.21
CA ARG A 89 -1.07 14.04 11.05
C ARG A 89 -2.17 14.97 10.53
N LYS A 90 -2.24 15.17 9.21
CA LYS A 90 -3.22 16.05 8.58
C LYS A 90 -4.65 15.53 8.68
N GLN A 91 -4.85 14.21 8.75
CA GLN A 91 -6.17 13.62 9.02
C GLN A 91 -6.60 13.71 10.49
N SER A 92 -5.65 13.84 11.43
CA SER A 92 -5.92 14.04 12.87
C SER A 92 -6.11 15.51 13.28
N GLU A 93 -5.82 16.47 12.38
CA GLU A 93 -5.93 17.92 12.62
C GLU A 93 -7.15 18.57 11.93
N MET A 94 -8.01 17.79 11.25
CA MET A 94 -9.28 18.29 10.73
C MET A 94 -10.38 18.11 11.80
N PRO A 95 -11.17 19.16 12.11
CA PRO A 95 -12.22 19.11 13.12
C PRO A 95 -13.38 18.18 12.76
#